data_AF-A0A7K4F2Z7-F1
#
_entry.id   AF-A0A7K4F2Z7-F1
#
_cell.length_a   1.000
_cell.length_b   1.000
_cell.length_c   1.000
_cell.angle_alpha   90.00
_cell.angle_beta   90.00
_cell.angle_gamma   90.00
#
_symmetry.space_group_name_H-M   'P 1'
#
loop_
_entity.id
_entity.type
_entity.pdbx_description
1 polymer ?
#
loop_
_entity_poly.entity_id
_entity_poly.type
_entity_poly.pdbx_seq_one_letter_code
_entity_poly.pdbx_strand_id
1 'polypeptide(L)'
;MTRKFQSFKNARKYVHSLQLKNEREWILFCKSKKKPIDIPSVPRQYYTKEWKGLGDWLGTYTIAPQNKKFRSFKKARQYARQLKLKSHLAWVKYYKTYSLPSDIPTTPNRTYKNVGWLGWNDWLGTKKGN
;
A
#
# COMPACT_ATOMS: atom_id res chain seq x y z
N MET A 1 -20.96 -30.43 14.05
CA MET A 1 -20.38 -29.44 14.99
C MET A 1 -20.11 -28.15 14.23
N THR A 2 -20.80 -27.06 14.58
CA THR A 2 -20.59 -25.75 13.98
C THR A 2 -19.25 -25.20 14.48
N ARG A 3 -18.29 -24.95 13.58
CA ARG A 3 -17.02 -24.31 13.97
C ARG A 3 -17.32 -22.95 14.59
N LYS A 4 -16.93 -22.76 15.85
CA LYS A 4 -17.06 -21.47 16.54
C LYS A 4 -15.78 -20.68 16.32
N PHE A 5 -15.87 -19.58 15.58
CA PHE A 5 -14.74 -18.68 15.35
C PHE A 5 -14.63 -17.66 16.49
N GLN A 6 -13.40 -17.22 16.78
CA GLN A 6 -13.18 -16.13 17.74
C GLN A 6 -13.82 -14.82 17.26
N SER A 7 -13.99 -13.86 18.17
CA SER A 7 -14.40 -12.50 17.80
C SER A 7 -13.40 -11.88 16.83
N PHE A 8 -13.87 -10.99 15.95
CA PHE A 8 -13.01 -10.31 14.97
C PHE A 8 -11.81 -9.64 15.64
N LYS A 9 -12.02 -8.96 16.78
CA LYS A 9 -10.97 -8.29 17.54
C LYS A 9 -9.83 -9.23 17.97
N ASN A 10 -10.17 -10.39 18.52
CA ASN A 10 -9.17 -11.35 18.99
C ASN A 10 -8.46 -12.04 17.82
N ALA A 11 -9.25 -12.45 16.81
CA ALA A 11 -8.72 -13.08 15.61
C ALA A 11 -7.77 -12.15 14.84
N ARG A 12 -8.15 -10.87 14.68
CA ARG A 12 -7.33 -9.83 14.07
C ARG A 12 -6.05 -9.57 14.86
N LYS A 13 -6.11 -9.49 16.20
CA LYS A 13 -4.92 -9.31 17.04
C LYS A 13 -3.92 -10.45 16.86
N TYR A 14 -4.40 -11.69 16.78
CA TYR A 14 -3.57 -12.84 16.47
C TYR A 14 -2.96 -12.73 15.07
N VAL A 15 -3.75 -12.42 14.04
CA VAL A 15 -3.22 -12.29 12.67
C VAL A 15 -2.20 -11.15 12.54
N HIS A 16 -2.38 -10.04 13.26
CA HIS A 16 -1.39 -8.96 13.33
C HIS A 16 -0.05 -9.44 13.91
N SER A 17 -0.07 -10.32 14.91
CA SER A 17 1.16 -10.89 15.48
C SER A 17 1.93 -11.80 14.52
N LEU A 18 1.29 -12.29 13.45
CA LEU A 18 1.96 -13.10 12.41
C LEU A 18 2.78 -12.24 11.43
N GLN A 19 2.58 -10.91 11.42
CA GLN A 19 3.29 -9.96 10.56
C GLN A 19 3.27 -10.31 9.06
N LEU A 20 2.17 -10.92 8.60
CA LEU A 20 2.00 -11.29 7.19
C LEU A 20 1.81 -10.05 6.33
N LYS A 21 2.53 -9.97 5.21
CA LYS A 21 2.63 -8.74 4.40
C LYS A 21 1.55 -8.62 3.33
N ASN A 22 1.01 -9.74 2.88
CA ASN A 22 0.15 -9.77 1.69
C ASN A 22 -0.80 -10.99 1.68
N GLU A 23 -1.73 -10.97 0.75
CA GLU A 23 -2.72 -12.03 0.56
C GLU A 23 -2.11 -13.40 0.29
N ARG A 24 -1.00 -13.44 -0.46
CA ARG A 24 -0.33 -14.70 -0.78
C ARG A 24 0.19 -15.38 0.48
N GLU A 25 0.83 -14.63 1.37
CA GLU A 25 1.27 -15.12 2.68
C GLU A 25 0.10 -15.57 3.54
N TRP A 26 -1.00 -14.83 3.55
CA TRP A 26 -2.24 -15.26 4.24
C TRP A 26 -2.76 -16.60 3.71
N ILE A 27 -2.82 -16.77 2.39
CA ILE A 27 -3.28 -18.01 1.75
C ILE A 27 -2.35 -19.17 2.10
N LEU A 28 -1.03 -18.96 2.05
CA LEU A 28 -0.04 -19.99 2.41
C LEU A 28 -0.15 -20.36 3.89
N PHE A 29 -0.31 -19.38 4.78
CA PHE A 29 -0.56 -19.63 6.20
C PHE A 29 -1.84 -20.45 6.41
N CYS A 30 -2.93 -20.10 5.71
CA CYS A 30 -4.19 -20.84 5.80
C CYS A 30 -4.11 -22.28 5.30
N LYS A 31 -3.27 -22.54 4.28
CA LYS A 31 -3.01 -23.88 3.75
C LYS A 31 -2.06 -24.69 4.65
N SER A 32 -1.30 -24.03 5.50
CA SER A 32 -0.41 -24.69 6.44
C SER A 32 -1.17 -25.32 7.62
N LYS A 33 -0.58 -26.33 8.27
CA LYS A 33 -1.11 -26.90 9.52
C LYS A 33 -0.95 -25.97 10.74
N LYS A 34 -0.42 -24.76 10.56
CA LYS A 34 -0.18 -23.80 11.65
C LYS A 34 -1.38 -22.89 11.94
N LYS A 35 -2.40 -22.86 11.07
CA LYS A 35 -3.58 -22.02 11.26
C LYS A 35 -4.46 -22.60 12.39
N PRO A 36 -4.75 -21.82 13.45
CA PRO A 36 -5.71 -22.24 14.47
C PRO A 36 -7.09 -22.56 13.87
N ILE A 37 -7.81 -23.49 14.49
CA ILE A 37 -9.14 -23.95 14.01
C ILE A 37 -10.22 -22.87 14.17
N ASP A 38 -10.02 -21.98 15.13
CA ASP A 38 -10.90 -20.89 15.55
C ASP A 38 -10.64 -19.57 14.79
N ILE A 39 -9.72 -19.58 13.82
CA ILE A 39 -9.48 -18.51 12.86
C ILE A 39 -10.01 -18.92 11.49
N PRO A 40 -10.95 -18.16 10.90
CA PRO A 40 -11.49 -18.47 9.58
C PRO A 40 -10.47 -18.19 8.48
N SER A 41 -10.38 -19.06 7.47
CA SER A 41 -9.52 -18.83 6.29
C SER A 41 -10.03 -17.71 5.38
N VAL A 42 -11.36 -17.50 5.39
CA VAL A 42 -12.05 -16.47 4.59
C VAL A 42 -12.77 -15.51 5.55
N PRO A 43 -12.04 -14.64 6.27
CA PRO A 43 -12.58 -13.78 7.32
C PRO A 43 -13.72 -12.86 6.83
N ARG A 44 -13.70 -12.42 5.56
CA ARG A 44 -14.78 -11.62 4.96
C ARG A 44 -16.17 -12.28 5.02
N GLN A 45 -16.24 -13.61 5.07
CA GLN A 45 -17.53 -14.34 5.13
C GLN A 45 -18.09 -14.41 6.55
N TYR A 46 -17.24 -14.30 7.57
CA TYR A 46 -17.62 -14.49 8.98
C TYR A 46 -17.72 -13.16 9.74
N TYR A 47 -16.86 -12.19 9.39
CA TYR A 47 -16.80 -10.89 10.03
C TYR A 47 -17.37 -9.79 9.14
N THR A 48 -18.47 -10.07 8.45
CA THR A 48 -19.04 -9.19 7.40
C THR A 48 -19.26 -7.74 7.86
N LYS A 49 -19.73 -7.55 9.11
CA LYS A 49 -19.99 -6.22 9.69
C LYS A 49 -18.72 -5.45 10.06
N GLU A 50 -17.63 -6.15 10.39
CA GLU A 50 -16.40 -5.56 10.92
C GLU A 50 -15.27 -5.53 9.87
N TRP A 51 -15.47 -6.23 8.75
CA TRP A 51 -14.48 -6.42 7.70
C TRP A 51 -14.20 -5.12 6.94
N LYS A 52 -13.00 -4.57 7.13
CA LYS A 52 -12.50 -3.38 6.42
C LYS A 52 -11.58 -3.70 5.24
N GLY A 53 -11.44 -4.99 4.93
CA GLY A 53 -10.53 -5.47 3.90
C GLY A 53 -9.29 -6.16 4.47
N LEU A 54 -8.54 -6.79 3.56
CA LEU A 54 -7.43 -7.65 3.94
C LEU A 54 -6.26 -6.87 4.56
N GLY A 55 -6.04 -5.61 4.16
CA GLY A 55 -5.01 -4.76 4.76
C GLY A 55 -5.25 -4.50 6.25
N ASP A 56 -6.51 -4.30 6.66
CA ASP A 56 -6.88 -4.17 8.08
C ASP A 56 -6.70 -5.49 8.83
N TRP A 57 -7.11 -6.60 8.21
CA TRP A 57 -6.99 -7.94 8.79
C TRP A 57 -5.55 -8.37 9.03
N LEU A 58 -4.66 -8.10 8.07
CA LEU A 58 -3.23 -8.43 8.18
C LEU A 58 -2.45 -7.38 8.99
N GLY A 59 -3.04 -6.22 9.26
CA GLY A 59 -2.39 -5.12 9.99
C GLY A 59 -1.42 -4.31 9.13
N THR A 60 -1.43 -4.52 7.81
CA THR A 60 -0.58 -3.77 6.88
C THR A 60 -1.19 -2.44 6.47
N TYR A 61 -2.51 -2.28 6.66
CA TYR A 61 -3.33 -1.14 6.21
C TYR A 61 -3.01 -0.69 4.77
N THR A 62 -2.53 -1.62 3.95
CA THR A 62 -2.03 -1.32 2.62
C THR A 62 -3.21 -1.05 1.71
N ILE A 63 -3.31 0.18 1.22
CA ILE A 63 -4.30 0.56 0.22
C ILE A 63 -3.88 -0.06 -1.12
N ALA A 64 -4.78 -0.86 -1.70
CA ALA A 64 -4.57 -1.47 -3.00
C ALA A 64 -4.21 -0.38 -4.04
N PRO A 65 -3.24 -0.62 -4.96
CA PRO A 65 -2.76 0.41 -5.88
C PRO A 65 -3.86 1.15 -6.65
N GLN A 66 -4.91 0.44 -7.06
CA GLN A 66 -6.06 0.99 -7.79
C GLN A 66 -6.94 1.93 -6.95
N ASN A 67 -6.91 1.81 -5.63
CA ASN A 67 -7.70 2.63 -4.70
C ASN A 67 -6.90 3.82 -4.15
N LYS A 68 -5.61 3.96 -4.51
CA LYS A 68 -4.79 5.07 -4.06
C LYS A 68 -5.26 6.37 -4.71
N LYS A 69 -5.73 7.32 -3.89
CA LYS A 69 -6.06 8.67 -4.33
C LYS A 69 -4.80 9.54 -4.25
N PHE A 70 -4.27 9.90 -5.42
CA PHE A 70 -3.12 10.80 -5.52
C PHE A 70 -3.58 12.26 -5.55
N ARG A 71 -2.76 13.17 -4.98
CA ARG A 71 -3.02 14.61 -5.07
C ARG A 71 -2.90 15.10 -6.51
N SER A 72 -3.39 16.30 -6.79
CA SER A 72 -3.33 16.88 -8.15
C SER A 72 -1.88 17.01 -8.64
N PHE A 73 -1.68 16.90 -9.96
CA PHE A 73 -0.36 16.99 -10.58
C PHE A 73 0.44 18.22 -10.10
N LYS A 74 -0.20 19.41 -10.05
CA LYS A 74 0.44 20.65 -9.60
C LYS A 74 0.97 20.55 -8.17
N LYS A 75 0.17 20.05 -7.22
CA LYS A 75 0.56 19.89 -5.81
C LYS A 75 1.62 18.79 -5.64
N ALA A 76 1.51 17.71 -6.39
CA ALA A 76 2.49 16.62 -6.36
C ALA A 76 3.85 17.05 -6.92
N ARG A 77 3.84 17.83 -8.01
CA ARG A 77 5.04 18.42 -8.61
C ARG A 77 5.71 19.43 -7.69
N GLN A 78 4.95 20.27 -7.00
CA GLN A 78 5.50 21.19 -6.01
C GLN A 78 6.25 20.44 -4.90
N TYR A 79 5.65 19.37 -4.37
CA TYR A 79 6.31 18.50 -3.39
C TYR A 79 7.62 17.90 -3.97
N ALA A 80 7.57 17.36 -5.19
CA ALA A 80 8.76 16.78 -5.81
C ALA A 80 9.90 17.77 -5.98
N ARG A 81 9.60 19.03 -6.33
CA ARG A 81 10.58 20.12 -6.45
C ARG A 81 11.17 20.55 -5.10
N GLN A 82 10.38 20.50 -4.02
CA GLN A 82 10.87 20.80 -2.66
C GLN A 82 11.96 19.83 -2.21
N LEU A 83 11.94 18.59 -2.70
CA LEU A 83 12.98 17.60 -2.40
C LEU A 83 14.33 17.90 -3.09
N LYS A 84 14.38 18.85 -4.03
CA LYS A 84 15.59 19.26 -4.78
C LYS A 84 16.37 18.09 -5.40
N LEU A 85 15.68 17.03 -5.79
CA LEU A 85 16.29 15.84 -6.39
C LEU A 85 16.68 16.15 -7.83
N LYS A 86 17.89 15.74 -8.22
CA LYS A 86 18.48 16.13 -9.52
C LYS A 86 18.20 15.16 -10.67
N SER A 87 17.62 13.99 -10.39
CA SER A 87 17.41 12.96 -11.43
C SER A 87 16.32 11.97 -11.03
N HIS A 88 15.83 11.23 -12.03
CA HIS A 88 14.95 10.08 -11.81
C HIS A 88 15.57 9.05 -10.85
N LEU A 89 16.87 8.78 -10.96
CA LEU A 89 17.55 7.86 -10.06
C LEU A 89 17.54 8.35 -8.61
N ALA A 90 17.69 9.66 -8.39
CA ALA A 90 17.56 10.26 -7.07
C ALA A 90 16.13 10.13 -6.53
N TRP A 91 15.11 10.30 -7.37
CA TRP A 91 13.71 10.02 -7.01
C TRP A 91 13.49 8.56 -6.59
N VAL A 92 14.02 7.62 -7.37
CA VAL A 92 13.92 6.17 -7.07
C VAL A 92 14.59 5.83 -5.75
N LYS A 93 15.79 6.35 -5.53
CA LYS A 93 16.51 6.17 -4.27
C LYS A 93 15.73 6.77 -3.10
N TYR A 94 15.16 7.96 -3.30
CA TYR A 94 14.41 8.67 -2.27
C TYR A 94 13.20 7.86 -1.80
N TYR A 95 12.29 7.43 -2.68
CA TYR A 95 11.09 6.72 -2.23
C TYR A 95 11.35 5.29 -1.72
N LYS A 96 12.50 4.69 -2.06
CA LYS A 96 12.93 3.39 -1.52
C LYS A 96 13.50 3.54 -0.11
N THR A 97 14.19 4.64 0.16
CA THR A 97 14.86 4.90 1.44
C THR A 97 13.91 5.58 2.43
N TYR A 98 13.08 6.49 1.94
CA TYR A 98 12.15 7.30 2.70
C TYR A 98 10.71 7.00 2.27
N SER A 99 9.78 7.03 3.22
CA SER A 99 8.37 6.90 2.91
C SER A 99 7.85 8.18 2.26
N LEU A 100 7.34 8.06 1.03
CA LEU A 100 6.56 9.11 0.42
C LEU A 100 5.22 9.28 1.15
N PRO A 101 4.66 10.49 1.19
CA PRO A 101 3.27 10.69 1.57
C PRO A 101 2.34 9.77 0.76
N SER A 102 1.30 9.24 1.38
CA SER A 102 0.40 8.26 0.77
C SER A 102 -0.31 8.76 -0.51
N ASP A 103 -0.38 10.07 -0.69
CA ASP A 103 -1.00 10.77 -1.81
C ASP A 103 0.01 11.25 -2.88
N ILE A 104 1.30 10.90 -2.74
CA ILE A 104 2.32 11.10 -3.77
C ILE A 104 2.63 9.75 -4.46
N PRO A 105 2.50 9.66 -5.79
CA PRO A 105 2.79 8.42 -6.50
C PRO A 105 4.31 8.20 -6.60
N THR A 106 4.73 6.93 -6.49
CA THR A 106 6.12 6.51 -6.78
C THR A 106 6.45 6.63 -8.27
N THR A 107 5.45 6.39 -9.15
CA THR A 107 5.55 6.46 -10.61
C THR A 107 4.70 7.60 -11.18
N PRO A 108 5.09 8.88 -10.98
CA PRO A 108 4.31 10.03 -11.42
C PRO A 108 4.14 10.09 -12.95
N ASN A 109 5.09 9.54 -13.71
CA ASN A 109 5.01 9.41 -15.16
C ASN A 109 3.82 8.56 -15.64
N ARG A 110 3.40 7.57 -14.85
CA ARG A 110 2.22 6.75 -15.13
C ARG A 110 0.96 7.42 -14.60
N THR A 111 1.01 7.91 -13.36
CA THR A 111 -0.14 8.53 -12.69
C THR A 111 -0.62 9.80 -13.39
N TYR A 112 0.29 10.62 -13.89
CA TYR A 112 -0.04 11.92 -14.50
C TYR A 112 0.18 11.97 -16.01
N LYS A 113 0.30 10.81 -16.67
CA LYS A 113 0.57 10.70 -18.11
C LYS A 113 -0.33 11.60 -18.95
N ASN A 114 -1.63 11.62 -18.65
CA ASN A 114 -2.64 12.39 -19.39
C ASN A 114 -3.10 13.67 -18.65
N VAL A 115 -2.37 14.10 -17.62
CA VAL A 115 -2.74 15.23 -16.73
C VAL A 115 -1.79 16.42 -16.90
N GLY A 116 -0.70 16.26 -17.65
CA GLY A 116 0.32 17.30 -17.86
C GLY A 116 1.75 16.84 -17.58
N TRP A 117 2.01 15.54 -17.54
CA TRP A 117 3.37 15.01 -17.42
C TRP A 117 4.21 15.36 -18.66
N LEU A 118 5.26 16.17 -18.48
CA LEU A 118 6.18 16.56 -19.55
C LEU A 118 7.54 15.84 -19.47
N GLY A 119 7.78 15.06 -18.42
CA GLY A 119 9.04 14.36 -18.18
C GLY A 119 9.66 14.64 -16.81
N TRP A 120 10.73 13.93 -16.50
CA TRP A 120 11.42 14.01 -15.21
C TRP A 120 12.00 15.40 -14.92
N ASN A 121 12.45 16.11 -15.95
CA ASN A 121 13.00 17.46 -15.79
C ASN A 121 11.93 18.46 -15.32
N ASP A 122 10.72 18.44 -15.91
CA ASP A 122 9.61 19.28 -15.42
C ASP A 122 9.18 18.85 -14.01
N TRP A 123 9.06 17.54 -13.78
CA TRP A 123 8.61 16.99 -12.50
C TRP A 123 9.52 17.41 -11.34
N LEU A 124 10.84 17.26 -11.51
CA LEU A 124 11.84 17.57 -10.49
C LEU A 124 12.26 19.05 -10.49
N GLY A 125 11.89 19.82 -11.52
CA GLY A 125 12.32 21.21 -11.68
C GLY A 125 13.81 21.34 -12.03
N THR A 126 14.39 20.31 -12.64
CA THR A 126 15.77 20.33 -13.11
C THR A 126 15.82 20.93 -14.52
N LYS A 127 16.71 21.90 -14.76
CA LYS A 127 16.98 22.36 -16.12
C LYS A 127 17.59 21.20 -16.92
N LYS A 128 17.27 21.09 -18.21
CA LYS A 128 18.09 20.26 -19.12
C LYS A 128 19.52 20.78 -18.97
N GLY A 129 20.45 19.91 -18.55
CA GLY A 129 21.85 20.19 -18.80
C GLY A 129 22.00 20.31 -20.32
N ASN A 130 22.47 21.48 -20.78
CA ASN A 130 23.01 21.60 -22.13
C ASN A 130 24.17 20.62 -22.29
#